data_AF-A0A6M8EJ04-F1
#
_entry.id   AF-A0A6M8EJ04-F1
#
_cell.length_a   1.000
_cell.length_b   1.000
_cell.length_c   1.000
_cell.angle_alpha   90.00
_cell.angle_beta   90.00
_cell.angle_gamma   90.00
#
_symmetry.space_group_name_H-M   'P 1'
#
loop_
_entity.id
_entity.type
_entity.pdbx_description
1 polymer ?
#
loop_
_entity_poly.entity_id
_entity_poly.type
_entity_poly.pdbx_seq_one_letter_code
_entity_poly.pdbx_strand_id
1 'polypeptide(L)'
;MQNNINIKDLFDFKTRIWIYLLSFCSIIFLQTFCTNVCPFIDGLQHDKLFRNLFIVFLLQLVYREFLYSFFKESKKKLSIPRQAYFLSIISWIMAGISAFILHSVLYPDFPMSSHFRIFSSYLTLGAGILAQLEYIIFEKRYKELSRNKVFTIFNEKISQRILETFLIFTITPIITILLIIGRYNHDKVIDIQVTLEVFYIGLLMIISAVILAITFGKILKEDTKIIINNIGNIKKGEYENTSIINRADELGEISYAMRNMSGSIKDGINKIESLSDEIINTQKEIIYTMGEIAETRSKETGNHVKRVAEYSKLLALKLGLDEQTAEMLKLASPMHDIGKVGIPDNILNKPGKHTFEEFEIMKTHAQLGYEMLKHSTKPILQAAAIVAREHHEKYNAKGYPKGLRGEEIHILPESLQLQMFLML
;
A
#
# COMPACT_ATOMS: atom_id res chain seq x y z
N MET A 1 3.82 0.13 -22.95
CA MET A 1 5.22 0.60 -22.78
C MET A 1 5.28 1.50 -21.55
N GLN A 2 5.79 1.02 -20.41
CA GLN A 2 6.05 1.89 -19.26
C GLN A 2 7.15 2.87 -19.67
N ASN A 3 6.87 4.18 -19.69
CA ASN A 3 7.92 5.20 -19.85
C ASN A 3 8.90 5.04 -18.69
N ASN A 4 10.06 4.43 -18.93
CA ASN A 4 11.13 4.37 -17.93
C ASN A 4 11.59 5.81 -17.66
N ILE A 5 11.58 6.20 -16.38
CA ILE A 5 12.16 7.49 -15.97
C ILE A 5 13.65 7.42 -16.29
N ASN A 6 14.16 8.40 -17.01
CA ASN A 6 15.58 8.52 -17.31
C ASN A 6 16.21 9.61 -16.45
N ILE A 7 17.54 9.60 -16.37
CA ILE A 7 18.31 10.63 -15.64
C ILE A 7 17.95 12.04 -16.13
N LYS A 8 17.73 12.23 -17.43
CA LYS A 8 17.35 13.54 -18.01
C LYS A 8 16.04 14.10 -17.44
N ASP A 9 15.11 13.25 -17.03
CA ASP A 9 13.81 13.68 -16.50
C ASP A 9 13.96 14.37 -15.13
N LEU A 10 15.05 14.07 -14.42
CA LEU A 10 15.41 14.77 -13.18
C LEU A 10 15.86 16.22 -13.43
N PHE A 11 16.32 16.56 -14.63
CA PHE A 11 16.91 17.86 -14.95
C PHE A 11 15.93 18.75 -15.72
N ASP A 12 14.76 18.99 -15.14
CA ASP A 12 13.85 20.01 -15.67
C ASP A 12 14.36 21.43 -15.40
N PHE A 13 13.70 22.42 -15.99
CA PHE A 13 14.09 23.83 -15.86
C PHE A 13 14.23 24.28 -14.41
N LYS A 14 13.29 23.87 -13.55
CA LYS A 14 13.29 24.24 -12.12
C LYS A 14 14.46 23.59 -11.36
N THR A 15 14.72 22.31 -11.60
CA THR A 15 15.80 21.57 -10.95
C THR A 15 17.16 22.10 -11.38
N ARG A 16 17.32 22.45 -12.66
CA ARG A 16 18.52 23.11 -13.20
C ARG A 16 18.80 24.43 -12.50
N ILE A 17 17.79 25.29 -12.33
CA ILE A 17 17.94 26.57 -11.60
C ILE A 17 18.48 26.34 -10.20
N TRP A 18 17.92 25.39 -9.44
CA TRP A 18 18.37 25.13 -8.07
C TRP A 18 19.81 24.64 -8.01
N ILE A 19 20.21 23.72 -8.90
CA ILE A 19 21.57 23.17 -8.93
C ILE A 19 22.59 24.25 -9.34
N TYR A 20 22.25 25.08 -10.32
CA TYR A 20 23.13 26.16 -10.77
C TYR A 20 23.22 27.29 -9.74
N LEU A 21 22.12 27.63 -9.07
CA LEU A 21 22.11 28.59 -7.98
C LEU A 21 23.00 28.10 -6.82
N LEU A 22 22.89 26.81 -6.46
CA LEU A 22 23.75 26.19 -5.45
C LEU A 22 25.22 26.23 -5.85
N SER A 23 25.53 25.91 -7.11
CA SER A 23 26.90 25.98 -7.66
C SER A 23 27.42 27.44 -7.70
N PHE A 24 26.56 28.42 -7.98
CA PHE A 24 26.92 29.84 -7.96
C PHE A 24 27.20 30.33 -6.53
N CYS A 25 26.33 30.00 -5.58
CA CYS A 25 26.54 30.31 -4.15
C CYS A 25 27.83 29.69 -3.61
N SER A 26 28.27 28.55 -4.17
CA SER A 26 29.53 27.93 -3.78
C SER A 26 30.77 28.79 -4.07
N ILE A 27 30.72 29.71 -5.03
CA ILE A 27 31.87 30.57 -5.38
C ILE A 27 32.30 31.41 -4.18
N ILE A 28 31.33 32.00 -3.48
CA ILE A 28 31.59 32.81 -2.28
C ILE A 28 32.30 31.95 -1.23
N PHE A 29 31.81 30.72 -1.06
CA PHE A 29 32.37 29.81 -0.06
C PHE A 29 33.76 29.29 -0.44
N LEU A 30 33.98 28.95 -1.70
CA LEU A 30 35.28 28.57 -2.25
C LEU A 30 36.29 29.71 -2.16
N GLN A 31 35.85 30.95 -2.37
CA GLN A 31 36.71 32.13 -2.22
C GLN A 31 37.20 32.29 -0.79
N THR A 32 36.31 32.21 0.21
CA THR A 32 36.70 32.27 1.63
C THR A 32 37.57 31.08 2.03
N PHE A 33 37.27 29.87 1.54
CA PHE A 33 38.08 28.70 1.85
C PHE A 33 39.49 28.80 1.26
N CYS A 34 39.62 29.16 -0.02
CA CYS A 34 40.92 29.20 -0.69
C CYS A 34 41.86 30.27 -0.12
N THR A 35 41.31 31.43 0.28
CA THR A 35 42.06 32.49 0.98
C THR A 35 42.52 32.00 2.36
N ASN A 36 41.64 31.35 3.13
CA ASN A 36 41.98 30.87 4.48
C ASN A 36 42.95 29.67 4.48
N VAL A 37 43.00 28.88 3.41
CA VAL A 37 43.83 27.67 3.34
C VAL A 37 45.18 27.94 2.67
N CYS A 38 45.37 28.99 1.88
CA CYS A 38 46.61 29.21 1.14
C CYS A 38 47.10 30.67 1.18
N PRO A 39 48.30 30.95 1.72
CA PRO A 39 48.81 32.32 1.85
C PRO A 39 49.11 32.99 0.50
N PHE A 40 49.51 32.21 -0.51
CA PHE A 40 49.72 32.72 -1.86
C PHE A 40 48.41 33.18 -2.52
N ILE A 41 47.30 32.47 -2.23
CA ILE A 41 45.98 32.83 -2.75
C ILE A 41 45.40 34.01 -1.97
N ASP A 42 45.64 34.07 -0.67
CA ASP A 42 45.28 35.21 0.19
C ASP A 42 45.90 36.53 -0.31
N GLY A 43 47.15 36.47 -0.80
CA GLY A 43 47.84 37.60 -1.42
C GLY A 43 47.29 38.05 -2.79
N LEU A 44 46.35 37.32 -3.39
CA LEU A 44 45.72 37.73 -4.65
C LEU A 44 44.62 38.76 -4.39
N GLN A 45 44.49 39.74 -5.29
CA GLN A 45 43.36 40.67 -5.26
C GLN A 45 42.03 39.90 -5.38
N HIS A 46 41.06 40.23 -4.53
CA HIS A 46 39.79 39.49 -4.43
C HIS A 46 39.02 39.40 -5.75
N ASP A 47 39.11 40.42 -6.62
CA ASP A 47 38.48 40.45 -7.94
C ASP A 47 39.08 39.41 -8.90
N LYS A 48 40.40 39.19 -8.84
CA LYS A 48 41.10 38.20 -9.68
C LYS A 48 40.71 36.78 -9.28
N LEU A 49 40.68 36.49 -7.98
CA LEU A 49 40.27 35.18 -7.48
C LEU A 49 38.81 34.88 -7.83
N PHE A 50 37.91 35.83 -7.60
CA PHE A 50 36.50 35.68 -7.95
C PHE A 50 36.31 35.41 -9.45
N ARG A 51 37.00 36.16 -10.33
CA ARG A 51 36.94 35.95 -11.78
C ARG A 51 37.39 34.54 -12.17
N ASN A 52 38.48 34.04 -11.58
CA ASN A 52 38.99 32.70 -11.88
C ASN A 52 38.01 31.61 -11.43
N LEU A 53 37.42 31.75 -10.24
CA LEU A 53 36.39 30.84 -9.74
C LEU A 53 35.12 30.89 -10.60
N PHE A 54 34.74 32.07 -11.10
CA PHE A 54 33.60 32.24 -12.00
C PHE A 54 33.82 31.55 -13.35
N ILE A 55 35.04 31.59 -13.91
CA ILE A 55 35.40 30.85 -15.13
C ILE A 55 35.24 29.34 -14.90
N VAL A 56 35.73 28.82 -13.76
CA VAL A 56 35.57 27.40 -13.42
C VAL A 56 34.10 27.02 -13.25
N PHE A 57 33.29 27.89 -12.63
CA PHE A 57 31.85 27.69 -12.53
C PHE A 57 31.18 27.57 -13.91
N LEU A 58 31.51 28.44 -14.87
CA LEU A 58 31.00 28.34 -16.24
C LEU A 58 31.41 27.02 -16.91
N LEU A 59 32.66 26.59 -16.74
CA LEU A 59 33.13 25.28 -17.22
C LEU A 59 32.35 24.13 -16.57
N GLN A 60 32.06 24.23 -15.27
CA GLN A 60 31.29 23.23 -14.55
C GLN A 60 29.86 23.11 -15.09
N LEU A 61 29.21 24.21 -15.48
CA LEU A 61 27.90 24.15 -16.14
C LEU A 61 27.96 23.34 -17.44
N VAL A 62 29.01 23.56 -18.24
CA VAL A 62 29.23 22.79 -19.49
C VAL A 62 29.46 21.31 -19.18
N TYR A 63 30.28 20.98 -18.18
CA TYR A 63 30.51 19.58 -17.78
C TYR A 63 29.23 18.90 -17.33
N ARG A 64 28.38 19.59 -16.56
CA ARG A 64 27.09 19.05 -16.12
C ARG A 64 26.18 18.76 -17.30
N GLU A 65 26.01 19.70 -18.22
CA GLU A 65 25.18 19.48 -19.41
C GLU A 65 25.68 18.34 -20.28
N PHE A 66 27.00 18.25 -20.45
CA PHE A 66 27.62 17.14 -21.17
C PHE A 66 27.35 15.80 -20.47
N LEU A 67 27.65 15.69 -19.17
CA LEU A 67 27.48 14.46 -18.38
C LEU A 67 26.02 13.99 -18.37
N TYR A 68 25.07 14.90 -18.13
CA TYR A 68 23.65 14.58 -18.12
C TYR A 68 23.09 14.26 -19.51
N SER A 69 23.69 14.80 -20.56
CA SER A 69 23.28 14.46 -21.92
C SER A 69 23.79 13.10 -22.38
N PHE A 70 25.02 12.75 -22.01
CA PHE A 70 25.74 11.56 -22.43
C PHE A 70 25.33 10.30 -21.68
N PHE A 71 25.16 10.36 -20.36
CA PHE A 71 24.73 9.23 -19.55
C PHE A 71 23.19 9.10 -19.53
N LYS A 72 22.66 8.52 -20.62
CA LYS A 72 21.21 8.28 -20.79
C LYS A 72 20.71 7.00 -20.13
N GLU A 73 21.52 5.94 -20.12
CA GLU A 73 21.06 4.61 -19.70
C GLU A 73 21.17 4.42 -18.19
N SER A 74 20.05 4.04 -17.58
CA SER A 74 20.00 3.65 -16.17
C SER A 74 20.79 2.35 -15.97
N LYS A 75 21.86 2.41 -15.16
CA LYS A 75 22.52 1.19 -14.68
C LYS A 75 21.57 0.45 -13.73
N LYS A 76 21.19 -0.79 -14.07
CA LYS A 76 20.24 -1.62 -13.29
C LYS A 76 20.55 -1.76 -11.79
N LYS A 77 21.79 -1.51 -11.35
CA LYS A 77 22.22 -1.68 -9.96
C LYS A 77 21.95 -0.46 -9.06
N LEU A 78 21.81 0.75 -9.59
CA LEU A 78 21.70 1.99 -8.78
C LEU A 78 20.39 2.73 -9.06
N SER A 79 19.84 3.42 -8.06
CA SER A 79 18.68 4.29 -8.30
C SER A 79 19.04 5.46 -9.22
N ILE A 80 18.05 5.99 -9.93
CA ILE A 80 18.24 7.14 -10.82
C ILE A 80 18.74 8.38 -10.06
N PRO A 81 18.19 8.75 -8.87
CA PRO A 81 18.75 9.82 -8.04
C PRO A 81 20.23 9.61 -7.70
N ARG A 82 20.63 8.36 -7.42
CA ARG A 82 22.01 8.04 -7.05
C ARG A 82 22.96 8.08 -8.23
N GLN A 83 22.50 7.71 -9.42
CA GLN A 83 23.26 7.92 -10.65
C GLN A 83 23.48 9.42 -10.91
N ALA A 84 22.45 10.26 -10.72
CA ALA A 84 22.56 11.71 -10.82
C ALA A 84 23.54 12.30 -9.78
N TYR A 85 23.51 11.78 -8.55
CA TYR A 85 24.49 12.12 -7.50
C TYR A 85 25.93 11.81 -7.91
N PHE A 86 26.21 10.63 -8.47
CA PHE A 86 27.55 10.30 -8.97
C PHE A 86 28.00 11.20 -10.11
N LEU A 87 27.08 11.57 -11.03
CA LEU A 87 27.39 12.53 -12.09
C LEU A 87 27.68 13.93 -11.53
N SER A 88 26.99 14.33 -10.46
CA SER A 88 27.30 15.55 -9.72
C SER A 88 28.72 15.52 -9.13
N ILE A 89 29.10 14.45 -8.43
CA ILE A 89 30.47 14.25 -7.92
C ILE A 89 31.51 14.37 -9.04
N ILE A 90 31.30 13.69 -10.17
CA ILE A 90 32.20 13.75 -11.31
C ILE A 90 32.32 15.18 -11.84
N SER A 91 31.20 15.92 -11.92
CA SER A 91 31.22 17.32 -12.36
C SER A 91 32.05 18.22 -11.45
N TRP A 92 32.00 17.99 -10.13
CA TRP A 92 32.82 18.71 -9.14
C TRP A 92 34.30 18.36 -9.23
N ILE A 93 34.64 17.09 -9.46
CA ILE A 93 36.02 16.65 -9.68
C ILE A 93 36.60 17.28 -10.95
N MET A 94 35.83 17.28 -12.05
CA MET A 94 36.22 17.93 -13.30
C MET A 94 36.42 19.43 -13.11
N ALA A 95 35.53 20.11 -12.39
CA ALA A 95 35.70 21.52 -12.03
C ALA A 95 36.98 21.76 -11.21
N GLY A 96 37.28 20.88 -10.26
CA GLY A 96 38.53 20.94 -9.48
C GLY A 96 39.78 20.80 -10.36
N ILE A 97 39.79 19.84 -11.31
CA ILE A 97 40.91 19.67 -12.25
C ILE A 97 41.08 20.93 -13.11
N SER A 98 39.98 21.50 -13.61
CA SER A 98 40.01 22.73 -14.38
C SER A 98 40.49 23.93 -13.56
N ALA A 99 40.10 24.01 -12.28
CA ALA A 99 40.59 25.02 -11.36
C ALA A 99 42.10 24.89 -11.11
N PHE A 100 42.59 23.66 -10.95
CA PHE A 100 44.01 23.37 -10.82
C PHE A 100 44.81 23.83 -12.05
N ILE A 101 44.36 23.42 -13.24
CA ILE A 101 45.02 23.77 -14.51
C ILE A 101 44.98 25.28 -14.72
N LEU A 102 43.80 25.91 -14.59
CA LEU A 102 43.65 27.36 -14.77
C LEU A 102 44.56 28.13 -13.81
N HIS A 103 44.61 27.72 -12.55
CA HIS A 103 45.48 28.38 -11.57
C HIS A 103 46.97 28.17 -11.87
N SER A 104 47.37 26.97 -12.33
CA SER A 104 48.77 26.69 -12.72
C SER A 104 49.24 27.49 -13.93
N VAL A 105 48.33 27.79 -14.87
CA VAL A 105 48.64 28.59 -16.06
C VAL A 105 48.69 30.08 -15.73
N LEU A 106 47.77 30.57 -14.89
CA LEU A 106 47.69 31.99 -14.53
C LEU A 106 48.77 32.42 -13.52
N TYR A 107 49.22 31.50 -12.67
CA TYR A 107 50.18 31.77 -11.60
C TYR A 107 51.29 30.71 -11.58
N PRO A 108 52.17 30.67 -12.59
CA PRO A 108 53.23 29.66 -12.69
C PRO A 108 54.27 29.79 -11.58
N ASP A 109 54.42 30.97 -10.99
CA ASP A 109 55.37 31.25 -9.91
C ASP A 109 54.91 30.74 -8.54
N PHE A 110 53.66 30.28 -8.42
CA PHE A 110 53.11 29.79 -7.16
C PHE A 110 53.58 28.35 -6.90
N PRO A 111 53.80 27.96 -5.64
CA PRO A 111 54.22 26.60 -5.34
C PRO A 111 53.11 25.60 -5.67
N MET A 112 53.51 24.39 -6.07
CA MET A 112 52.60 23.31 -6.45
C MET A 112 51.51 23.02 -5.38
N SER A 113 51.86 23.19 -4.10
CA SER A 113 50.93 23.05 -2.97
C SER A 113 49.75 24.02 -3.03
N SER A 114 49.92 25.23 -3.56
CA SER A 114 48.84 26.22 -3.72
C SER A 114 47.80 25.77 -4.74
N HIS A 115 48.24 25.20 -5.86
CA HIS A 115 47.34 24.65 -6.88
C HIS A 115 46.55 23.45 -6.34
N PHE A 116 47.21 22.56 -5.59
CA PHE A 116 46.54 21.44 -4.93
C PHE A 116 45.53 21.87 -3.87
N ARG A 117 45.77 22.98 -3.16
CA ARG A 117 44.82 23.54 -2.18
C ARG A 117 43.51 23.99 -2.85
N ILE A 118 43.58 24.59 -4.04
CA ILE A 118 42.39 24.90 -4.85
C ILE A 118 41.69 23.62 -5.31
N PHE A 119 42.43 22.64 -5.83
CA PHE A 119 41.81 21.35 -6.20
C PHE A 119 41.07 20.71 -5.01
N SER A 120 41.70 20.72 -3.83
CA SER A 120 41.13 20.14 -2.60
C SER A 120 39.87 20.83 -2.12
N SER A 121 39.68 22.13 -2.41
CA SER A 121 38.47 22.86 -2.03
C SER A 121 37.26 22.41 -2.84
N TYR A 122 37.43 22.18 -4.15
CA TYR A 122 36.39 21.61 -5.00
C TYR A 122 36.04 20.16 -4.62
N LEU A 123 37.01 19.38 -4.13
CA LEU A 123 36.76 18.01 -3.69
C LEU A 123 35.99 17.97 -2.35
N THR A 124 36.46 18.73 -1.35
CA THR A 124 35.87 18.72 0.00
C THR A 124 34.50 19.38 0.03
N LEU A 125 34.36 20.55 -0.60
CA LEU A 125 33.15 21.37 -0.51
C LEU A 125 32.18 21.03 -1.64
N GLY A 126 32.69 20.87 -2.86
CA GLY A 126 31.91 20.49 -4.03
C GLY A 126 31.46 19.03 -3.99
N ALA A 127 32.40 18.12 -4.25
CA ALA A 127 32.10 16.70 -4.35
C ALA A 127 31.66 16.06 -3.00
N GLY A 128 32.08 16.64 -1.87
CA GLY A 128 31.63 16.21 -0.54
C GLY A 128 30.27 16.80 -0.16
N ILE A 129 30.25 18.07 0.27
CA ILE A 129 29.06 18.68 0.88
C ILE A 129 27.97 19.02 -0.15
N LEU A 130 28.32 19.73 -1.23
CA LEU A 130 27.33 20.25 -2.17
C LEU A 130 26.68 19.14 -3.00
N ALA A 131 27.44 18.14 -3.44
CA ALA A 131 26.86 16.97 -4.11
C ALA A 131 25.83 16.25 -3.23
N GLN A 132 26.03 16.20 -1.90
CA GLN A 132 25.07 15.61 -0.97
C GLN A 132 23.77 16.42 -0.87
N LEU A 133 23.85 17.75 -0.94
CA LEU A 133 22.67 18.61 -1.03
C LEU A 133 21.93 18.42 -2.36
N GLU A 134 22.67 18.29 -3.47
CA GLU A 134 22.08 18.01 -4.80
C GLU A 134 21.34 16.67 -4.83
N TYR A 135 21.85 15.65 -4.12
CA TYR A 135 21.17 14.35 -4.03
C TYR A 135 19.75 14.44 -3.45
N ILE A 136 19.52 15.30 -2.45
CA ILE A 136 18.17 15.53 -1.90
C ILE A 136 17.24 16.16 -2.94
N ILE A 137 17.76 17.07 -3.76
CA ILE A 137 17.01 17.69 -4.85
C ILE A 137 16.60 16.62 -5.87
N PHE A 138 17.53 15.74 -6.25
CA PHE A 138 17.26 14.63 -7.16
C PHE A 138 16.23 13.65 -6.60
N GLU A 139 16.31 13.30 -5.32
CA GLU A 139 15.36 12.40 -4.67
C GLU A 139 13.95 13.00 -4.63
N LYS A 140 13.84 14.29 -4.25
CA LYS A 140 12.55 14.99 -4.23
C LYS A 140 11.92 15.02 -5.61
N ARG A 141 12.70 15.35 -6.64
CA ARG A 141 12.22 15.38 -8.02
C ARG A 141 11.82 13.99 -8.50
N TYR A 142 12.60 12.97 -8.16
CA TYR A 142 12.28 11.60 -8.51
C TYR A 142 10.96 11.13 -7.91
N LYS A 143 10.69 11.45 -6.63
CA LYS A 143 9.41 11.17 -5.97
C LYS A 143 8.23 11.81 -6.71
N GLU A 144 8.36 13.05 -7.18
CA GLU A 144 7.33 13.73 -7.98
C GLU A 144 7.04 13.00 -9.30
N LEU A 145 8.08 12.62 -10.04
CA LEU A 145 7.97 11.94 -11.34
C LEU A 145 7.44 10.50 -11.23
N SER A 146 7.71 9.85 -10.11
CA SER A 146 7.37 8.44 -9.89
C SER A 146 6.01 8.23 -9.22
N ARG A 147 5.29 9.28 -8.78
CA ARG A 147 4.00 9.18 -8.05
C ARG A 147 3.04 8.13 -8.57
N ASN A 148 2.90 8.01 -9.90
CA ASN A 148 1.92 7.13 -10.54
C ASN A 148 2.55 5.84 -11.12
N LYS A 149 3.82 5.55 -10.83
CA LYS A 149 4.53 4.38 -11.36
C LYS A 149 4.76 3.36 -10.25
N VAL A 150 4.52 2.10 -10.60
CA VAL A 150 4.87 0.96 -9.76
C VAL A 150 6.39 0.81 -9.79
N PHE A 151 7.03 1.00 -8.63
CA PHE A 151 8.46 0.91 -8.47
C PHE A 151 8.82 -0.39 -7.74
N THR A 152 9.77 -1.16 -8.29
CA THR A 152 10.14 -2.49 -7.80
C THR A 152 11.65 -2.69 -7.62
N ILE A 153 12.45 -1.62 -7.67
CA ILE A 153 13.94 -1.71 -7.61
C ILE A 153 14.44 -1.14 -6.27
N PHE A 154 14.40 -1.94 -5.21
CA PHE A 154 14.88 -1.55 -3.87
C PHE A 154 16.36 -1.91 -3.70
N ASN A 155 17.24 -1.14 -4.33
CA ASN A 155 18.68 -1.45 -4.37
C ASN A 155 19.52 -0.57 -3.44
N GLU A 156 18.89 0.35 -2.70
CA GLU A 156 19.58 1.24 -1.76
C GLU A 156 19.21 0.93 -0.33
N LYS A 157 20.13 1.23 0.58
CA LYS A 157 19.90 1.10 2.02
C LYS A 157 19.88 2.48 2.66
N ILE A 158 18.82 2.80 3.39
CA ILE A 158 18.68 4.04 4.18
C ILE A 158 19.86 4.17 5.14
N SER A 159 20.22 3.06 5.79
CA SER A 159 21.35 3.01 6.73
C SER A 159 22.66 3.45 6.08
N GLN A 160 22.96 2.96 4.88
CA GLN A 160 24.16 3.35 4.14
C GLN A 160 24.13 4.85 3.78
N ARG A 161 22.99 5.37 3.33
CA ARG A 161 22.84 6.79 3.00
C ARG A 161 23.06 7.70 4.21
N ILE A 162 22.53 7.32 5.38
CA ILE A 162 22.71 8.03 6.64
C ILE A 162 24.19 8.00 7.03
N LEU A 163 24.82 6.83 6.98
CA LEU A 163 26.23 6.65 7.33
C LEU A 163 27.15 7.50 6.43
N GLU A 164 26.95 7.46 5.11
CA GLU A 164 27.73 8.27 4.16
C GLU A 164 27.57 9.76 4.43
N THR A 165 26.34 10.22 4.67
CA THR A 165 26.07 11.61 5.03
C THR A 165 26.82 12.00 6.30
N PHE A 166 26.72 11.18 7.34
CA PHE A 166 27.39 11.43 8.61
C PHE A 166 28.92 11.47 8.42
N LEU A 167 29.49 10.49 7.72
CA LEU A 167 30.92 10.43 7.43
C LEU A 167 31.40 11.67 6.69
N ILE A 168 30.73 12.10 5.62
CA ILE A 168 31.09 13.30 4.86
C ILE A 168 31.08 14.54 5.77
N PHE A 169 30.04 14.71 6.58
CA PHE A 169 29.93 15.86 7.48
C PHE A 169 30.83 15.79 8.72
N THR A 170 31.43 14.63 9.04
CA THR A 170 32.48 14.52 10.05
C THR A 170 33.88 14.71 9.47
N ILE A 171 34.16 14.12 8.31
CA ILE A 171 35.49 14.08 7.71
C ILE A 171 35.82 15.44 7.08
N THR A 172 34.87 16.05 6.36
CA THR A 172 35.11 17.33 5.67
C THR A 172 35.51 18.46 6.62
N PRO A 173 34.84 18.67 7.78
CA PRO A 173 35.30 19.66 8.75
C PRO A 173 36.67 19.37 9.34
N ILE A 174 36.94 18.10 9.69
CA ILE A 174 38.25 17.71 10.24
C ILE A 174 39.37 18.01 9.24
N ILE A 175 39.21 17.60 7.98
CA ILE A 175 40.18 17.89 6.91
C ILE A 175 40.36 19.39 6.76
N THR A 176 39.25 20.15 6.75
CA THR A 176 39.29 21.61 6.60
C THR A 176 40.06 22.28 7.73
N ILE A 177 39.78 21.89 8.99
CA ILE A 177 40.47 22.41 10.17
C ILE A 177 41.96 22.05 10.12
N LEU A 178 42.31 20.80 9.76
CA LEU A 178 43.70 20.37 9.63
C LEU A 178 44.46 21.16 8.55
N LEU A 179 43.82 21.47 7.42
CA LEU A 179 44.42 22.30 6.36
C LEU A 179 44.69 23.73 6.83
N ILE A 180 43.78 24.32 7.62
CA ILE A 180 43.94 25.66 8.18
C ILE A 180 45.05 25.68 9.24
N ILE A 181 45.04 24.73 10.18
CA ILE A 181 46.09 24.60 11.20
C ILE A 181 47.46 24.39 10.52
N GLY A 182 47.52 23.54 9.49
CA GLY A 182 48.74 23.28 8.73
C GLY A 182 49.30 24.53 8.04
N ARG A 183 48.43 25.42 7.54
CA ARG A 183 48.85 26.74 7.03
C ARG A 183 49.49 27.58 8.14
N TYR A 184 48.76 27.83 9.22
CA TYR A 184 49.20 28.80 10.24
C TYR A 184 50.42 28.33 11.05
N ASN A 185 50.59 27.01 11.22
CA ASN A 185 51.82 26.46 11.79
C ASN A 185 53.04 26.67 10.87
N HIS A 186 52.86 26.61 9.54
CA HIS A 186 53.93 26.91 8.60
C HIS A 186 54.32 28.39 8.62
N ASP A 187 53.31 29.27 8.67
CA ASP A 187 53.50 30.71 8.64
C ASP A 187 54.04 31.26 9.99
N LYS A 188 54.10 30.44 11.06
CA LYS A 188 54.46 30.82 12.44
C LYS A 188 53.63 31.98 13.01
N VAL A 189 52.45 32.21 12.45
CA VAL A 189 51.50 33.23 12.89
C VAL A 189 50.37 32.51 13.62
N ILE A 190 50.40 32.53 14.95
CA ILE A 190 49.27 32.14 15.78
C ILE A 190 48.68 33.42 16.35
N ASP A 191 47.74 34.01 15.61
CA ASP A 191 47.04 35.23 15.98
C ASP A 191 45.53 34.95 16.18
N ILE A 192 44.83 35.83 16.89
CA ILE A 192 43.38 35.74 17.16
C ILE A 192 42.56 35.58 15.87
N GLN A 193 43.06 36.10 14.75
CA GLN A 193 42.45 35.98 13.42
C GLN A 193 42.31 34.52 12.97
N VAL A 194 43.29 33.66 13.27
CA VAL A 194 43.26 32.22 12.97
C VAL A 194 42.11 31.54 13.67
N THR A 195 41.94 31.86 14.96
CA THR A 195 40.85 31.31 15.78
C THR A 195 39.49 31.75 15.25
N LEU A 196 39.35 33.01 14.81
CA LEU A 196 38.11 33.53 14.23
C LEU A 196 37.77 32.87 12.88
N GLU A 197 38.75 32.61 12.01
CA GLU A 197 38.55 31.93 10.73
C GLU A 197 38.14 30.45 10.90
N VAL A 198 38.84 29.72 11.79
CA VAL A 198 38.49 28.32 12.13
C VAL A 198 37.09 28.27 12.74
N PHE A 199 36.78 29.21 13.64
CA PHE A 199 35.45 29.31 14.24
C PHE A 199 34.36 29.58 13.21
N TYR A 200 34.58 30.52 12.27
CA TYR A 200 33.62 30.85 11.22
C TYR A 200 33.32 29.64 10.32
N ILE A 201 34.35 28.93 9.86
CA ILE A 201 34.16 27.75 8.99
C ILE A 201 33.51 26.60 9.77
N GLY A 202 33.92 26.38 11.03
CA GLY A 202 33.29 25.41 11.91
C GLY A 202 31.80 25.69 12.13
N LEU A 203 31.43 26.94 12.39
CA LEU A 203 30.04 27.38 12.55
C LEU A 203 29.22 27.12 11.28
N LEU A 204 29.76 27.44 10.11
CA LEU A 204 29.07 27.24 8.83
C LEU A 204 28.86 25.75 8.53
N MET A 205 29.85 24.91 8.84
CA MET A 205 29.73 23.46 8.70
C MET A 205 28.69 22.87 9.66
N ILE A 206 28.63 23.36 10.91
CA ILE A 206 27.58 22.97 11.87
C ILE A 206 26.20 23.38 11.35
N ILE A 207 26.04 24.62 10.88
CA ILE A 207 24.77 25.12 10.33
C ILE A 207 24.32 24.26 9.15
N SER A 208 25.22 23.96 8.21
CA SER A 208 24.89 23.11 7.05
C SER A 208 24.51 21.68 7.46
N ALA A 209 25.22 21.08 8.42
CA ALA A 209 24.89 19.76 8.97
C ALA A 209 23.51 19.75 9.65
N VAL A 210 23.18 20.78 10.43
CA VAL A 210 21.87 20.92 11.09
C VAL A 210 20.75 21.09 10.07
N ILE A 211 20.93 21.94 9.05
CA ILE A 211 19.95 22.12 7.97
C ILE A 211 19.69 20.79 7.25
N LEU A 212 20.75 20.04 6.96
CA LEU A 212 20.65 18.74 6.30
C LEU A 212 19.91 17.73 7.16
N ALA A 213 20.28 17.62 8.44
CA ALA A 213 19.65 16.71 9.39
C ALA A 213 18.15 17.01 9.57
N ILE A 214 17.78 18.28 9.70
CA ILE A 214 16.36 18.70 9.80
C ILE A 214 15.60 18.36 8.51
N THR A 215 16.19 18.63 7.35
CA THR A 215 15.55 18.36 6.05
C THR A 215 15.32 16.87 5.84
N PHE A 216 16.34 16.06 6.11
CA PHE A 216 16.26 14.61 6.01
C PHE A 216 15.25 14.03 7.01
N GLY A 217 15.24 14.52 8.26
CA GLY A 217 14.26 14.13 9.28
C GLY A 217 12.83 14.46 8.89
N LYS A 218 12.59 15.62 8.26
CA LYS A 218 11.26 15.98 7.73
C LYS A 218 10.81 15.02 6.64
N ILE A 219 11.69 14.66 5.70
CA ILE A 219 11.38 13.72 4.62
C ILE A 219 11.02 12.34 5.19
N LEU A 220 11.82 11.82 6.13
CA LEU A 220 11.52 10.54 6.78
C LEU A 220 10.22 10.57 7.57
N LYS A 221 9.93 11.67 8.27
CA LYS A 221 8.67 11.83 9.02
C LYS A 221 7.45 11.81 8.09
N GLU A 222 7.55 12.42 6.92
CA GLU A 222 6.46 12.42 5.94
C GLU A 222 6.22 11.03 5.36
N ASP A 223 7.29 10.33 4.97
CA ASP A 223 7.21 8.97 4.45
C ASP A 223 6.66 7.99 5.51
N THR A 224 7.15 8.05 6.74
CA THR A 224 6.64 7.18 7.83
C THR A 224 5.18 7.46 8.17
N LYS A 225 4.72 8.72 8.09
CA LYS A 225 3.31 9.08 8.28
C LYS A 225 2.42 8.41 7.23
N ILE A 226 2.88 8.31 5.98
CA ILE A 226 2.16 7.60 4.91
C ILE A 226 1.98 6.13 5.27
N ILE A 227 3.05 5.45 5.72
CA ILE A 227 2.99 4.05 6.15
C ILE A 227 1.97 3.88 7.28
N ILE A 228 2.06 4.69 8.33
CA ILE A 228 1.14 4.63 9.48
C ILE A 228 -0.31 4.85 9.04
N ASN A 229 -0.56 5.80 8.14
CA ASN A 229 -1.90 6.06 7.62
C ASN A 229 -2.44 4.86 6.84
N ASN A 230 -1.62 4.26 5.98
CA ASN A 230 -2.00 3.02 5.28
C ASN A 230 -2.34 1.90 6.28
N ILE A 231 -1.62 1.79 7.40
CA ILE A 231 -1.86 0.72 8.39
C ILE A 231 -3.22 0.98 9.05
N GLY A 232 -3.49 2.24 9.38
CA GLY A 232 -4.78 2.69 9.90
C GLY A 232 -5.94 2.38 8.95
N ASN A 233 -5.76 2.61 7.64
CA ASN A 233 -6.77 2.32 6.62
C ASN A 233 -7.03 0.81 6.51
N ILE A 234 -5.99 -0.01 6.40
CA ILE A 234 -6.10 -1.48 6.36
C ILE A 234 -6.81 -2.00 7.61
N LYS A 235 -6.48 -1.47 8.80
CA LYS A 235 -7.13 -1.83 10.06
C LYS A 235 -8.63 -1.53 10.06
N LYS A 236 -9.08 -0.50 9.33
CA LYS A 236 -10.49 -0.12 9.17
C LYS A 236 -11.22 -0.90 8.07
N GLY A 237 -10.53 -1.77 7.33
CA GLY A 237 -11.09 -2.47 6.18
C GLY A 237 -10.99 -1.71 4.86
N GLU A 238 -10.26 -0.59 4.81
CA GLU A 238 -10.08 0.22 3.60
C GLU A 238 -8.86 -0.26 2.80
N TYR A 239 -9.04 -1.26 1.93
CA TYR A 239 -7.92 -1.93 1.24
C TYR A 239 -7.50 -1.31 -0.11
N GLU A 240 -8.33 -0.47 -0.72
CA GLU A 240 -8.08 0.07 -2.09
C GLU A 240 -7.14 1.29 -2.10
N ASN A 241 -7.18 2.11 -1.06
CA ASN A 241 -6.53 3.42 -1.03
C ASN A 241 -5.22 3.40 -0.26
N THR A 242 -4.33 2.44 -0.57
CA THR A 242 -2.98 2.43 -0.02
C THR A 242 -2.06 3.30 -0.86
N SER A 243 -1.64 4.42 -0.27
CA SER A 243 -0.71 5.35 -0.90
C SER A 243 0.70 4.75 -0.96
N ILE A 244 1.45 5.02 -2.05
CA ILE A 244 2.77 4.43 -2.29
C ILE A 244 3.87 5.46 -2.03
N ILE A 245 4.92 5.03 -1.34
CA ILE A 245 6.16 5.78 -1.17
C ILE A 245 7.15 5.33 -2.24
N ASN A 246 7.42 6.21 -3.21
CA ASN A 246 8.38 5.91 -4.28
C ASN A 246 9.81 6.23 -3.84
N ARG A 247 10.40 5.30 -3.07
CA ARG A 247 11.81 5.31 -2.70
C ARG A 247 12.49 4.03 -3.17
N ALA A 248 13.78 4.14 -3.46
CA ALA A 248 14.62 3.01 -3.86
C ALA A 248 15.20 2.23 -2.68
N ASP A 249 14.63 2.41 -1.49
CA ASP A 249 15.14 1.91 -0.22
C ASP A 249 14.08 1.17 0.60
N GLU A 250 14.43 0.76 1.82
CA GLU A 250 13.61 -0.14 2.64
C GLU A 250 12.22 0.44 2.95
N LEU A 251 12.06 1.77 3.03
CA LEU A 251 10.74 2.39 3.23
C LEU A 251 9.84 2.24 2.01
N GLY A 252 10.41 2.34 0.80
CA GLY A 252 9.70 2.06 -0.43
C GLY A 252 9.30 0.58 -0.53
N GLU A 253 10.20 -0.31 -0.14
CA GLU A 253 9.96 -1.76 -0.14
C GLU A 253 8.79 -2.12 0.78
N ILE A 254 8.82 -1.61 2.02
CA ILE A 254 7.73 -1.78 2.99
C ILE A 254 6.42 -1.24 2.41
N SER A 255 6.44 -0.03 1.81
CA SER A 255 5.24 0.57 1.24
C SER A 255 4.64 -0.30 0.13
N TYR A 256 5.46 -0.90 -0.73
CA TYR A 256 5.00 -1.74 -1.83
C TYR A 256 4.51 -3.11 -1.35
N ALA A 257 5.27 -3.76 -0.44
CA ALA A 257 4.87 -5.00 0.19
C ALA A 257 3.51 -4.87 0.89
N MET A 258 3.31 -3.74 1.57
CA MET A 258 2.06 -3.43 2.25
C MET A 258 0.88 -3.23 1.29
N ARG A 259 1.08 -2.56 0.15
CA ARG A 259 0.05 -2.43 -0.89
C ARG A 259 -0.35 -3.79 -1.46
N ASN A 260 0.64 -4.64 -1.75
CA ASN A 260 0.36 -6.00 -2.26
C ASN A 260 -0.40 -6.82 -1.22
N MET A 261 0.03 -6.77 0.04
CA MET A 261 -0.66 -7.43 1.16
C MET A 261 -2.11 -6.93 1.28
N SER A 262 -2.34 -5.61 1.19
CA SER A 262 -3.68 -5.01 1.20
C SER A 262 -4.56 -5.55 0.07
N GLY A 263 -4.00 -5.64 -1.15
CA GLY A 263 -4.67 -6.23 -2.30
C GLY A 263 -5.02 -7.71 -2.08
N SER A 264 -4.07 -8.52 -1.61
CA SER A 264 -4.31 -9.94 -1.33
C SER A 264 -5.34 -10.16 -0.22
N ILE A 265 -5.37 -9.31 0.82
CA ILE A 265 -6.40 -9.37 1.86
C ILE A 265 -7.78 -9.10 1.25
N LYS A 266 -7.90 -8.06 0.42
CA LYS A 266 -9.15 -7.72 -0.28
C LYS A 266 -9.64 -8.87 -1.15
N ASP A 267 -8.74 -9.44 -1.97
CA ASP A 267 -9.08 -10.57 -2.84
C ASP A 267 -9.52 -11.79 -2.02
N GLY A 268 -8.88 -12.02 -0.86
CA GLY A 268 -9.28 -13.05 0.10
C GLY A 268 -10.68 -12.84 0.67
N ILE A 269 -11.02 -11.59 1.06
CA ILE A 269 -12.36 -11.24 1.56
C ILE A 269 -13.41 -11.47 0.48
N ASN A 270 -13.19 -10.94 -0.73
CA ASN A 270 -14.10 -11.14 -1.86
C ASN A 270 -14.30 -12.64 -2.15
N LYS A 271 -13.24 -13.45 -2.03
CA LYS A 271 -13.34 -14.89 -2.22
C LYS A 271 -14.19 -15.54 -1.12
N ILE A 272 -14.02 -15.16 0.14
CA ILE A 272 -14.83 -15.66 1.27
C ILE A 272 -16.31 -15.31 1.06
N GLU A 273 -16.63 -14.08 0.66
CA GLU A 273 -18.01 -13.66 0.37
C GLU A 273 -18.61 -14.52 -0.75
N SER A 274 -17.89 -14.69 -1.87
CA SER A 274 -18.36 -15.53 -2.99
C SER A 274 -18.59 -16.99 -2.58
N LEU A 275 -17.74 -17.55 -1.72
CA LEU A 275 -17.88 -18.92 -1.22
C LEU A 275 -19.07 -19.03 -0.25
N SER A 276 -19.33 -18.00 0.55
CA SER A 276 -20.51 -17.95 1.40
C SER A 276 -21.80 -17.97 0.58
N ASP A 277 -21.86 -17.18 -0.49
CA ASP A 277 -23.00 -17.16 -1.40
C ASP A 277 -23.19 -18.50 -2.13
N GLU A 278 -22.08 -19.11 -2.58
CA GLU A 278 -22.10 -20.44 -3.19
C GLU A 278 -22.64 -21.50 -2.21
N ILE A 279 -22.17 -21.50 -0.96
CA ILE A 279 -22.68 -22.41 0.09
C ILE A 279 -24.18 -22.22 0.31
N ILE A 280 -24.67 -20.99 0.38
CA ILE A 280 -26.11 -20.71 0.54
C ILE A 280 -26.88 -21.27 -0.65
N ASN A 281 -26.43 -20.99 -1.88
CA ASN A 281 -27.11 -21.48 -3.09
C ASN A 281 -27.12 -23.02 -3.16
N THR A 282 -26.00 -23.67 -2.84
CA THR A 282 -25.93 -25.14 -2.76
C THR A 282 -26.88 -25.69 -1.70
N GLN A 283 -26.98 -25.06 -0.53
CA GLN A 283 -27.95 -25.48 0.49
C GLN A 283 -29.40 -25.36 0.01
N LYS A 284 -29.74 -24.26 -0.68
CA LYS A 284 -31.07 -24.07 -1.29
C LYS A 284 -31.35 -25.18 -2.30
N GLU A 285 -30.42 -25.45 -3.21
CA GLU A 285 -30.56 -26.48 -4.25
C GLU A 285 -30.76 -27.88 -3.67
N ILE A 286 -29.96 -28.26 -2.65
CA ILE A 286 -30.09 -29.55 -1.97
C ILE A 286 -31.48 -29.68 -1.34
N ILE A 287 -31.97 -28.64 -0.66
CA ILE A 287 -33.27 -28.68 0.00
C ILE A 287 -34.41 -28.82 -1.01
N TYR A 288 -34.38 -28.05 -2.10
CA TYR A 288 -35.36 -28.22 -3.18
C TYR A 288 -35.30 -29.63 -3.77
N THR A 289 -34.10 -30.15 -4.04
CA THR A 289 -33.93 -31.49 -4.60
C THR A 289 -34.46 -32.57 -3.66
N MET A 290 -34.21 -32.46 -2.35
CA MET A 290 -34.75 -33.39 -1.36
C MET A 290 -36.28 -33.36 -1.31
N GLY A 291 -36.89 -32.17 -1.37
CA GLY A 291 -38.34 -32.01 -1.49
C GLY A 291 -38.90 -32.66 -2.77
N GLU A 292 -38.26 -32.42 -3.92
CA GLU A 292 -38.67 -33.02 -5.20
C GLU A 292 -38.54 -34.55 -5.19
N ILE A 293 -37.51 -35.11 -4.56
CA ILE A 293 -37.34 -36.57 -4.41
C ILE A 293 -38.50 -37.16 -3.58
N ALA A 294 -38.88 -36.50 -2.48
CA ALA A 294 -40.00 -36.94 -1.66
C ALA A 294 -41.32 -36.97 -2.45
N GLU A 295 -41.58 -35.94 -3.25
CA GLU A 295 -42.81 -35.81 -4.05
C GLU A 295 -42.85 -36.73 -5.27
N THR A 296 -41.70 -37.08 -5.85
CA THR A 296 -41.65 -37.99 -7.01
C THR A 296 -42.22 -39.36 -6.64
N ARG A 297 -42.11 -39.80 -5.38
CA ARG A 297 -42.66 -41.08 -4.91
C ARG A 297 -44.19 -41.05 -4.76
N SER A 298 -44.79 -39.88 -4.56
CA SER A 298 -46.24 -39.66 -4.47
C SER A 298 -46.91 -39.29 -5.80
N LYS A 299 -46.18 -39.31 -6.93
CA LYS A 299 -46.63 -38.87 -8.27
C LYS A 299 -46.95 -37.37 -8.38
N GLU A 300 -46.50 -36.58 -7.42
CA GLU A 300 -46.57 -35.12 -7.50
C GLU A 300 -45.39 -34.57 -8.30
N THR A 301 -45.57 -33.42 -8.94
CA THR A 301 -44.51 -32.83 -9.80
C THR A 301 -43.57 -31.96 -8.98
N GLY A 302 -42.27 -31.91 -9.30
CA GLY A 302 -41.32 -31.00 -8.62
C GLY A 302 -41.70 -29.51 -8.69
N ASN A 303 -42.52 -29.12 -9.69
CA ASN A 303 -43.10 -27.78 -9.77
C ASN A 303 -44.05 -27.45 -8.61
N HIS A 304 -44.67 -28.45 -7.97
CA HIS A 304 -45.50 -28.25 -6.77
C HIS A 304 -44.66 -27.67 -5.62
N VAL A 305 -43.53 -28.29 -5.32
CA VAL A 305 -42.59 -27.88 -4.25
C VAL A 305 -42.15 -26.42 -4.41
N LYS A 306 -41.83 -26.01 -5.65
CA LYS A 306 -41.45 -24.63 -5.98
C LYS A 306 -42.61 -23.64 -5.78
N ARG A 307 -43.84 -24.01 -6.17
CA ARG A 307 -45.03 -23.15 -5.95
C ARG A 307 -45.33 -22.98 -4.47
N VAL A 308 -45.29 -24.06 -3.69
CA VAL A 308 -45.51 -24.00 -2.23
C VAL A 308 -44.49 -23.07 -1.57
N ALA A 309 -43.22 -23.12 -1.99
CA ALA A 309 -42.19 -22.19 -1.52
C ALA A 309 -42.52 -20.72 -1.79
N GLU A 310 -42.83 -20.36 -3.05
CA GLU A 310 -43.14 -18.98 -3.40
C GLU A 310 -44.42 -18.47 -2.70
N TYR A 311 -45.45 -19.31 -2.62
CA TYR A 311 -46.67 -18.94 -1.93
C TYR A 311 -46.46 -18.77 -0.44
N SER A 312 -45.70 -19.66 0.21
CA SER A 312 -45.38 -19.53 1.63
C SER A 312 -44.69 -18.20 1.93
N LYS A 313 -43.75 -17.76 1.07
CA LYS A 313 -43.12 -16.43 1.18
C LYS A 313 -44.13 -15.30 1.04
N LEU A 314 -44.90 -15.32 -0.05
CA LEU A 314 -45.85 -14.25 -0.37
C LEU A 314 -46.89 -14.07 0.74
N LEU A 315 -47.38 -15.19 1.28
CA LEU A 315 -48.32 -15.16 2.39
C LEU A 315 -47.66 -14.66 3.66
N ALA A 316 -46.44 -15.10 3.99
CA ALA A 316 -45.73 -14.65 5.19
C ALA A 316 -45.58 -13.12 5.20
N LEU A 317 -45.17 -12.54 4.07
CA LEU A 317 -45.07 -11.10 3.90
C LEU A 317 -46.42 -10.39 4.03
N LYS A 318 -47.50 -10.96 3.48
CA LYS A 318 -48.85 -10.37 3.57
C LYS A 318 -49.42 -10.37 4.98
N LEU A 319 -48.92 -11.26 5.85
CA LEU A 319 -49.30 -11.31 7.26
C LEU A 319 -48.40 -10.48 8.17
N GLY A 320 -47.45 -9.74 7.61
CA GLY A 320 -46.61 -8.82 8.35
C GLY A 320 -45.37 -9.45 8.96
N LEU A 321 -45.00 -10.68 8.56
CA LEU A 321 -43.69 -11.24 8.90
C LEU A 321 -42.59 -10.47 8.15
N ASP A 322 -41.41 -10.37 8.76
CA ASP A 322 -40.26 -9.71 8.16
C ASP A 322 -39.67 -10.54 7.00
N GLU A 323 -38.92 -9.90 6.11
CA GLU A 323 -38.34 -10.52 4.91
C GLU A 323 -37.43 -11.71 5.24
N GLN A 324 -36.70 -11.67 6.35
CA GLN A 324 -35.81 -12.75 6.75
C GLN A 324 -36.60 -13.99 7.17
N THR A 325 -37.68 -13.80 7.94
CA THR A 325 -38.60 -14.88 8.33
C THR A 325 -39.35 -15.45 7.13
N ALA A 326 -39.83 -14.59 6.22
CA ALA A 326 -40.54 -15.03 5.01
C ALA A 326 -39.62 -15.82 4.06
N GLU A 327 -38.37 -15.38 3.88
CA GLU A 327 -37.37 -16.13 3.10
C GLU A 327 -37.00 -17.44 3.79
N MET A 328 -36.89 -17.49 5.12
CA MET A 328 -36.67 -18.75 5.85
C MET A 328 -37.81 -19.74 5.59
N LEU A 329 -39.06 -19.27 5.61
CA LEU A 329 -40.23 -20.13 5.35
C LEU A 329 -40.24 -20.65 3.90
N LYS A 330 -39.92 -19.79 2.93
CA LYS A 330 -39.74 -20.18 1.51
C LYS A 330 -38.77 -21.33 1.35
N LEU A 331 -37.66 -21.28 2.08
CA LEU A 331 -36.60 -22.27 1.98
C LEU A 331 -36.93 -23.56 2.74
N ALA A 332 -37.73 -23.47 3.81
CA ALA A 332 -38.11 -24.60 4.64
C ALA A 332 -39.30 -25.40 4.08
N SER A 333 -40.27 -24.72 3.46
CA SER A 333 -41.52 -25.34 3.00
C SER A 333 -41.38 -26.45 1.95
N PRO A 334 -40.34 -26.49 1.08
CA PRO A 334 -40.09 -27.63 0.21
C PRO A 334 -40.02 -28.99 0.92
N MET A 335 -39.66 -28.99 2.21
CA MET A 335 -39.45 -30.21 3.00
C MET A 335 -40.70 -30.67 3.77
N HIS A 336 -41.85 -30.01 3.62
CA HIS A 336 -43.06 -30.31 4.40
C HIS A 336 -43.45 -31.81 4.34
N ASP A 337 -43.30 -32.41 3.16
CA ASP A 337 -43.70 -33.79 2.89
C ASP A 337 -42.52 -34.78 2.83
N ILE A 338 -41.33 -34.40 3.29
CA ILE A 338 -40.14 -35.28 3.29
C ILE A 338 -40.41 -36.62 3.99
N GLY A 339 -41.30 -36.64 4.99
CA GLY A 339 -41.65 -37.86 5.73
C GLY A 339 -42.41 -38.91 4.90
N LYS A 340 -42.94 -38.58 3.71
CA LYS A 340 -43.55 -39.56 2.78
C LYS A 340 -42.58 -40.67 2.39
N VAL A 341 -41.26 -40.45 2.48
CA VAL A 341 -40.24 -41.50 2.28
C VAL A 341 -40.37 -42.67 3.27
N GLY A 342 -40.97 -42.45 4.44
CA GLY A 342 -41.23 -43.49 5.44
C GLY A 342 -42.58 -44.20 5.30
N ILE A 343 -43.45 -43.78 4.37
CA ILE A 343 -44.77 -44.38 4.18
C ILE A 343 -44.68 -45.62 3.26
N PRO A 344 -45.36 -46.74 3.56
CA PRO A 344 -45.40 -47.91 2.67
C PRO A 344 -46.00 -47.61 1.29
N ASP A 345 -45.42 -48.16 0.21
CA ASP A 345 -45.85 -47.85 -1.17
C ASP A 345 -47.31 -48.22 -1.46
N ASN A 346 -47.80 -49.31 -0.88
CA ASN A 346 -49.20 -49.75 -1.05
C ASN A 346 -50.21 -48.77 -0.42
N ILE A 347 -49.77 -47.96 0.55
CA ILE A 347 -50.58 -46.90 1.17
C ILE A 347 -50.35 -45.58 0.43
N LEU A 348 -49.10 -45.23 0.13
CA LEU A 348 -48.75 -43.98 -0.55
C LEU A 348 -49.36 -43.90 -1.96
N ASN A 349 -49.32 -44.99 -2.72
CA ASN A 349 -49.74 -45.05 -4.11
C ASN A 349 -51.09 -45.75 -4.33
N LYS A 350 -51.90 -45.92 -3.27
CA LYS A 350 -53.20 -46.60 -3.36
C LYS A 350 -54.14 -45.89 -4.35
N PRO A 351 -54.70 -46.57 -5.36
CA PRO A 351 -55.74 -45.99 -6.20
C PRO A 351 -57.07 -45.98 -5.44
N GLY A 352 -57.56 -44.79 -5.07
CA GLY A 352 -58.83 -44.59 -4.36
C GLY A 352 -58.66 -44.06 -2.94
N LYS A 353 -59.75 -44.02 -2.17
CA LYS A 353 -59.71 -43.53 -0.78
C LYS A 353 -59.02 -44.53 0.15
N HIS A 354 -58.20 -44.02 1.07
CA HIS A 354 -57.64 -44.79 2.18
C HIS A 354 -58.75 -45.28 3.11
N THR A 355 -58.59 -46.47 3.68
CA THR A 355 -59.36 -46.88 4.87
C THR A 355 -58.93 -46.05 6.07
N PHE A 356 -59.66 -46.16 7.17
CA PHE A 356 -59.31 -45.45 8.40
C PHE A 356 -57.89 -45.81 8.86
N GLU A 357 -57.54 -47.10 8.89
CA GLU A 357 -56.25 -47.61 9.33
C GLU A 357 -55.10 -47.16 8.41
N GLU A 358 -55.33 -47.18 7.09
CA GLU A 358 -54.34 -46.70 6.11
C GLU A 358 -54.14 -45.19 6.22
N PHE A 359 -55.21 -44.44 6.48
CA PHE A 359 -55.12 -43.00 6.71
C PHE A 359 -54.37 -42.67 8.01
N GLU A 360 -54.56 -43.45 9.08
CA GLU A 360 -53.75 -43.34 10.30
C GLU A 360 -52.26 -43.51 10.02
N ILE A 361 -51.89 -44.46 9.16
CA ILE A 361 -50.50 -44.64 8.72
C ILE A 361 -50.04 -43.46 7.86
N MET A 362 -50.85 -43.00 6.91
CA MET A 362 -50.51 -41.85 6.06
C MET A 362 -50.20 -40.59 6.89
N LYS A 363 -50.99 -40.29 7.93
CA LYS A 363 -50.77 -39.13 8.81
C LYS A 363 -49.40 -39.13 9.50
N THR A 364 -48.74 -40.27 9.62
CA THR A 364 -47.43 -40.37 10.29
C THR A 364 -46.32 -39.64 9.54
N HIS A 365 -46.48 -39.33 8.24
CA HIS A 365 -45.45 -38.64 7.46
C HIS A 365 -45.03 -37.30 8.10
N ALA A 366 -45.98 -36.54 8.68
CA ALA A 366 -45.69 -35.27 9.32
C ALA A 366 -44.73 -35.45 10.52
N GLN A 367 -45.00 -36.45 11.38
CA GLN A 367 -44.12 -36.77 12.51
C GLN A 367 -42.79 -37.35 12.03
N LEU A 368 -42.79 -38.23 11.02
CA LEU A 368 -41.57 -38.81 10.46
C LEU A 368 -40.65 -37.72 9.88
N GLY A 369 -41.20 -36.74 9.15
CA GLY A 369 -40.44 -35.62 8.61
C GLY A 369 -39.82 -34.75 9.71
N TYR A 370 -40.55 -34.48 10.79
CA TYR A 370 -39.99 -33.81 11.97
C TYR A 370 -38.82 -34.60 12.58
N GLU A 371 -39.01 -35.90 12.81
CA GLU A 371 -37.98 -36.76 13.40
C GLU A 371 -36.72 -36.83 12.54
N MET A 372 -36.87 -36.81 11.21
CA MET A 372 -35.75 -36.76 10.26
C MET A 372 -34.94 -35.46 10.35
N LEU A 373 -35.53 -34.33 10.74
CA LEU A 373 -34.90 -33.01 10.63
C LEU A 373 -34.55 -32.38 11.98
N LYS A 374 -35.25 -32.73 13.06
CA LYS A 374 -35.18 -32.07 14.38
C LYS A 374 -33.79 -32.05 15.04
N HIS A 375 -32.89 -32.94 14.62
CA HIS A 375 -31.56 -33.08 15.20
C HIS A 375 -30.57 -32.03 14.68
N SER A 376 -30.92 -31.30 13.62
CA SER A 376 -30.05 -30.27 13.06
C SER A 376 -30.01 -29.00 13.93
N THR A 377 -28.84 -28.38 14.00
CA THR A 377 -28.63 -27.07 14.61
C THR A 377 -28.74 -25.92 13.60
N LYS A 378 -28.98 -26.21 12.32
CA LYS A 378 -29.08 -25.20 11.26
C LYS A 378 -30.49 -24.61 11.23
N PRO A 379 -30.64 -23.27 11.26
CA PRO A 379 -31.96 -22.61 11.32
C PRO A 379 -32.95 -23.07 10.24
N ILE A 380 -32.46 -23.24 9.01
CA ILE A 380 -33.27 -23.70 7.87
C ILE A 380 -33.85 -25.11 8.06
N LEU A 381 -33.07 -26.03 8.64
CA LEU A 381 -33.52 -27.40 8.89
C LEU A 381 -34.41 -27.49 10.13
N GLN A 382 -34.21 -26.62 11.12
CA GLN A 382 -35.12 -26.49 12.25
C GLN A 382 -36.49 -25.96 11.82
N ALA A 383 -36.51 -24.92 10.97
CA ALA A 383 -37.74 -24.43 10.37
C ALA A 383 -38.42 -25.52 9.52
N ALA A 384 -37.66 -26.23 8.69
CA ALA A 384 -38.17 -27.35 7.90
C ALA A 384 -38.75 -28.48 8.75
N ALA A 385 -38.14 -28.81 9.90
CA ALA A 385 -38.67 -29.80 10.83
C ALA A 385 -40.05 -29.38 11.35
N ILE A 386 -40.19 -28.13 11.78
CA ILE A 386 -41.46 -27.60 12.30
C ILE A 386 -42.52 -27.60 11.20
N VAL A 387 -42.19 -27.12 9.99
CA VAL A 387 -43.11 -27.13 8.85
C VAL A 387 -43.56 -28.55 8.52
N ALA A 388 -42.63 -29.51 8.47
CA ALA A 388 -42.96 -30.92 8.24
C ALA A 388 -43.91 -31.47 9.30
N ARG A 389 -43.76 -31.08 10.57
CA ARG A 389 -44.66 -31.52 11.64
C ARG A 389 -46.05 -30.90 11.56
N GLU A 390 -46.13 -29.61 11.25
CA GLU A 390 -47.31 -28.79 11.56
C GLU A 390 -48.14 -28.41 10.33
N HIS A 391 -47.71 -28.74 9.11
CA HIS A 391 -48.42 -28.35 7.88
C HIS A 391 -49.84 -28.95 7.74
N HIS A 392 -50.18 -29.99 8.50
CA HIS A 392 -51.53 -30.56 8.60
C HIS A 392 -52.26 -30.25 9.92
N GLU A 393 -51.65 -29.46 10.81
CA GLU A 393 -52.35 -28.94 11.98
C GLU A 393 -53.43 -27.94 11.55
N LYS A 394 -54.49 -27.85 12.35
CA LYS A 394 -55.62 -26.97 12.09
C LYS A 394 -55.87 -26.12 13.31
N TYR A 395 -56.10 -24.83 13.11
CA TYR A 395 -56.40 -23.86 14.17
C TYR A 395 -57.48 -24.33 15.17
N ASN A 396 -58.44 -25.13 14.71
CA ASN A 396 -59.53 -25.70 15.51
C ASN A 396 -59.18 -27.02 16.24
N ALA A 397 -57.89 -27.40 16.33
CA ALA A 397 -57.39 -28.62 16.95
C ALA A 397 -57.86 -29.95 16.31
N LYS A 398 -58.44 -29.91 15.10
CA LYS A 398 -58.83 -31.12 14.33
C LYS A 398 -57.75 -31.58 13.34
N GLY A 399 -56.54 -31.06 13.48
CA GLY A 399 -55.37 -31.41 12.68
C GLY A 399 -54.59 -32.60 13.25
N TYR A 400 -53.42 -32.88 12.69
CA TYR A 400 -52.51 -33.93 13.13
C TYR A 400 -51.05 -33.48 12.88
N PRO A 401 -50.04 -34.07 13.56
CA PRO A 401 -50.09 -35.24 14.47
C PRO A 401 -50.35 -34.93 15.94
N LYS A 402 -50.25 -33.68 16.39
CA LYS A 402 -50.39 -33.29 17.81
C LYS A 402 -51.76 -32.70 18.15
N GLY A 403 -52.53 -32.24 17.17
CA GLY A 403 -53.84 -31.62 17.40
C GLY A 403 -53.70 -30.26 18.08
N LEU A 404 -52.68 -29.49 17.68
CA LEU A 404 -52.35 -28.19 18.24
C LEU A 404 -53.49 -27.19 18.04
N ARG A 405 -53.67 -26.25 18.97
CA ARG A 405 -54.73 -25.24 18.91
C ARG A 405 -54.18 -23.83 18.84
N GLY A 406 -54.74 -23.01 17.95
CA GLY A 406 -54.46 -21.58 17.91
C GLY A 406 -52.96 -21.26 17.79
N GLU A 407 -52.45 -20.49 18.75
CA GLU A 407 -51.06 -20.03 18.83
C GLU A 407 -50.05 -21.11 19.24
N GLU A 408 -50.50 -22.33 19.57
CA GLU A 408 -49.59 -23.47 19.84
C GLU A 408 -48.88 -23.96 18.57
N ILE A 409 -49.39 -23.57 17.39
CA ILE A 409 -48.81 -23.86 16.08
C ILE A 409 -47.73 -22.83 15.80
N HIS A 410 -46.49 -23.28 15.67
CA HIS A 410 -45.29 -22.48 15.87
C HIS A 410 -44.99 -21.45 14.76
N ILE A 411 -45.73 -21.45 13.65
CA ILE A 411 -45.33 -20.70 12.43
C ILE A 411 -46.45 -19.88 11.76
N LEU A 412 -47.73 -19.96 12.13
CA LEU A 412 -48.78 -19.52 11.19
C LEU A 412 -49.93 -18.74 11.87
N PRO A 413 -50.18 -17.47 11.45
CA PRO A 413 -51.48 -16.85 11.64
C PRO A 413 -52.54 -17.61 10.81
N GLU A 414 -53.79 -17.63 11.31
CA GLU A 414 -54.96 -18.39 10.82
C GLU A 414 -55.14 -18.40 9.28
N SER A 415 -54.78 -17.30 8.61
CA SER A 415 -54.92 -17.10 7.17
C SER A 415 -53.90 -17.87 6.30
N LEU A 416 -52.71 -18.20 6.81
CA LEU A 416 -51.66 -18.88 6.02
C LEU A 416 -51.91 -20.39 5.92
N GLN A 417 -52.51 -20.98 6.96
CA GLN A 417 -52.87 -22.41 6.98
C GLN A 417 -53.98 -22.75 5.99
N LEU A 418 -55.02 -21.92 5.91
CA LEU A 418 -56.14 -22.15 4.99
C LEU A 418 -55.68 -22.10 3.52
N GLN A 419 -54.65 -21.31 3.22
CA GLN A 419 -54.09 -21.18 1.88
C GLN A 419 -52.99 -22.21 1.56
N MET A 420 -52.14 -22.62 2.52
CA MET A 420 -51.26 -23.78 2.33
C MET A 420 -52.07 -25.06 2.04
N PHE A 421 -53.19 -25.25 2.74
CA PHE A 421 -54.12 -26.38 2.52
C PHE A 421 -54.86 -26.33 1.18
N LEU A 422 -54.90 -25.17 0.51
CA LEU A 422 -55.45 -25.01 -0.84
C LEU A 422 -54.39 -25.15 -1.96
N MET A 423 -53.11 -25.27 -1.59
CA MET A 423 -51.98 -25.36 -2.51
C MET A 423 -51.33 -26.76 -2.53
N LEU A 424 -51.48 -27.52 -1.43
CA LEU A 424 -51.41 -28.98 -1.35
C LEU A 424 -52.68 -29.59 -1.91
#